data_AF-A0A5M6IHQ8-F1
#
_entry.id   AF-A0A5M6IHQ8-F1
#
_cell.length_a   1.000
_cell.length_b   1.000
_cell.length_c   1.000
_cell.angle_alpha   90.00
_cell.angle_beta   90.00
_cell.angle_gamma   90.00
#
_symmetry.space_group_name_H-M   'P 1'
#
loop_
_entity.id
_entity.type
_entity.pdbx_description
1 polymer ?
#
loop_
_entity_poly.entity_id
_entity_poly.type
_entity_poly.pdbx_seq_one_letter_code
_entity_poly.pdbx_strand_id
1 'polypeptide(L)'
;MSAPPNPSEMPRAELEAEVTALRGEVAELKQLVLALRDEIARLKGLKGRPVIKPSGMEKATEAKRAGKRSKRRGRGPVTPRVTVETQVIRVTAPAGSQFKGYESYQMQDLVLTARVVRYRRERWVTPAGETIVAPLPEGIRGHFGPELRRYVLMQYHQGQVTVERLVAQLQAVGVSISKRQVMRLLIEGQDAFLTETREVLRAGLETASWITVDDTGARHRGANAVCTQIGNDDFAWFGTTGSKSRMNFLELLCAGHTDYVIN
;
A
#
# COMPACT_ATOMS: atom_id res chain seq x y z
N MET A 1 -34.89 38.04 -26.35
CA MET A 1 -35.69 36.92 -25.84
C MET A 1 -36.57 37.47 -24.75
N SER A 2 -37.89 37.40 -24.90
CA SER A 2 -38.83 37.80 -23.85
C SER A 2 -38.57 36.99 -22.59
N ALA A 3 -38.67 37.62 -21.42
CA ALA A 3 -38.53 36.90 -20.15
C ALA A 3 -39.61 35.80 -20.09
N PRO A 4 -39.27 34.57 -19.69
CA PRO A 4 -40.26 33.52 -19.56
C PRO A 4 -41.33 33.92 -18.54
N PRO A 5 -42.61 33.60 -18.78
CA PRO A 5 -43.70 33.89 -17.85
C PRO A 5 -43.42 33.27 -16.48
N ASN A 6 -43.92 33.90 -15.41
CA ASN A 6 -43.71 33.41 -14.05
C ASN A 6 -44.38 32.03 -13.89
N PRO A 7 -43.64 30.96 -13.56
CA PRO A 7 -44.17 29.60 -13.49
C PRO A 7 -45.28 29.43 -12.43
N SER A 8 -45.42 30.40 -11.53
CA SER A 8 -46.45 30.45 -10.49
C SER A 8 -47.85 30.81 -11.02
N GLU A 9 -47.96 31.32 -12.24
CA GLU A 9 -49.21 31.82 -12.84
C GLU A 9 -49.74 30.91 -13.98
N MET A 10 -49.02 29.83 -14.28
CA MET A 10 -49.35 28.94 -15.39
C MET A 10 -50.28 27.79 -14.95
N PRO A 11 -51.28 27.42 -15.78
CA PRO A 11 -52.08 26.23 -15.54
C PRO A 11 -51.20 24.98 -15.61
N ARG A 12 -51.51 23.98 -14.76
CA ARG A 12 -50.69 22.77 -14.57
C ARG A 12 -50.33 22.04 -15.89
N ALA A 13 -51.25 22.00 -16.85
CA ALA A 13 -51.01 21.34 -18.13
C ALA A 13 -49.93 22.04 -18.98
N GLU A 14 -49.89 23.37 -18.94
CA GLU A 14 -48.86 24.16 -19.66
C GLU A 14 -47.51 24.02 -18.97
N LEU A 15 -47.48 23.97 -17.63
CA LEU A 15 -46.25 23.71 -16.87
C LEU A 15 -45.69 22.31 -17.15
N GLU A 16 -46.54 21.28 -17.27
CA GLU A 16 -46.13 19.91 -17.62
C GLU A 16 -45.57 19.82 -19.05
N ALA A 17 -46.16 20.57 -20.00
CA ALA A 17 -45.65 20.66 -21.37
C ALA A 17 -44.27 21.34 -21.43
N GLU A 18 -44.09 22.44 -20.70
CA GLU A 18 -42.83 23.18 -20.67
C GLU A 18 -41.72 22.41 -19.97
N VAL A 19 -42.01 21.71 -18.87
CA VAL A 19 -41.05 20.80 -18.23
C VAL A 19 -40.62 19.68 -19.18
N THR A 20 -41.53 19.19 -20.02
CA THR A 20 -41.22 18.14 -21.00
C THR A 20 -40.31 18.68 -22.11
N ALA A 21 -40.60 19.88 -22.64
CA ALA A 21 -39.75 20.55 -23.62
C ALA A 21 -38.35 20.84 -23.07
N LEU A 22 -38.26 21.42 -21.87
CA LEU A 22 -36.99 21.69 -21.20
C LEU A 22 -36.17 20.42 -20.93
N ARG A 23 -36.82 19.30 -20.59
CA ARG A 23 -36.14 18.01 -20.44
C ARG A 23 -35.56 17.51 -21.76
N GLY A 24 -36.26 17.74 -22.88
CA GLY A 24 -35.78 17.46 -24.23
C GLY A 24 -34.54 18.29 -24.57
N GLU A 25 -34.62 19.61 -24.41
CA GLU A 25 -33.50 20.52 -24.68
C GLU A 25 -32.29 20.23 -23.79
N VAL A 26 -32.50 19.93 -22.52
CA VAL A 26 -31.42 19.53 -21.60
C VAL A 26 -30.77 18.22 -22.04
N ALA A 27 -31.54 17.28 -22.61
CA ALA A 27 -30.98 16.03 -23.13
C ALA A 27 -30.11 16.29 -24.38
N GLU A 28 -30.59 17.12 -25.31
CA GLU A 28 -29.83 17.51 -26.51
C GLU A 28 -28.55 18.28 -26.17
N LEU A 29 -28.65 19.27 -25.27
CA LEU A 29 -27.49 20.03 -24.79
C LEU A 29 -26.46 19.12 -24.11
N LYS A 30 -26.90 18.13 -23.34
CA LYS A 30 -25.98 17.14 -22.74
C LYS A 30 -25.25 16.32 -23.81
N GLN A 31 -25.92 15.92 -24.88
CA GLN A 31 -25.28 15.20 -25.99
C GLN A 31 -24.27 16.09 -26.72
N LEU A 32 -24.62 17.35 -26.98
CA LEU A 32 -23.73 18.29 -27.64
C LEU A 32 -22.48 18.60 -26.79
N VAL A 33 -22.67 18.79 -25.47
CA VAL A 33 -21.55 18.99 -24.53
C VAL A 33 -20.61 17.79 -24.51
N LEU A 34 -21.14 16.56 -24.62
CA LEU A 34 -20.31 15.36 -24.71
C LEU A 34 -19.50 15.34 -26.02
N ALA A 35 -20.14 15.59 -27.16
CA ALA A 35 -19.47 15.63 -28.46
C ALA A 35 -18.36 16.70 -28.51
N LEU A 36 -18.61 17.90 -27.98
CA LEU A 36 -17.62 18.97 -27.91
C LEU A 36 -16.45 18.62 -26.99
N ARG A 37 -16.71 17.93 -25.86
CA ARG A 37 -15.65 17.47 -24.95
C ARG A 37 -14.75 16.42 -25.61
N ASP A 38 -15.33 15.51 -26.38
CA ASP A 38 -14.59 14.49 -27.12
C ASP A 38 -13.72 15.12 -28.23
N GLU A 39 -14.25 16.12 -28.95
CA GLU A 39 -13.47 16.84 -29.97
C GLU A 39 -12.35 17.70 -29.37
N ILE A 40 -12.59 18.34 -28.21
CA ILE A 40 -11.55 19.04 -27.46
C ILE A 40 -10.45 18.07 -27.00
N ALA A 41 -10.81 16.86 -26.55
CA ALA A 41 -9.83 15.85 -26.15
C ALA A 41 -8.97 15.39 -27.34
N ARG A 42 -9.58 15.19 -28.52
CA ARG A 42 -8.88 14.87 -29.78
C ARG A 42 -7.90 15.99 -30.17
N LEU A 43 -8.34 17.24 -30.20
CA LEU A 43 -7.51 18.40 -30.55
C LEU A 43 -6.35 18.61 -29.57
N LYS A 44 -6.54 18.28 -28.30
CA LYS A 44 -5.50 18.38 -27.26
C LYS A 44 -4.57 17.17 -27.16
N GLY A 45 -4.72 16.16 -28.03
CA GLY A 45 -3.92 14.93 -27.98
C GLY A 45 -4.12 14.10 -26.72
N LEU A 46 -5.23 14.30 -26.01
CA LEU A 46 -5.58 13.54 -24.81
C LEU A 46 -6.27 12.23 -25.21
N LYS A 47 -6.11 11.18 -24.40
CA LYS A 47 -6.84 9.93 -24.63
C LYS A 47 -8.35 10.20 -24.55
N GLY A 48 -9.07 9.87 -25.63
CA GLY A 48 -10.53 9.99 -25.70
C GLY A 48 -11.24 9.13 -24.66
N ARG A 49 -12.56 9.29 -24.55
CA ARG A 49 -13.38 8.57 -23.57
C ARG A 49 -13.12 7.05 -23.62
N PRO A 50 -12.84 6.39 -22.49
CA PRO A 50 -12.64 4.95 -22.48
C PRO A 50 -13.92 4.25 -22.93
N VAL A 51 -13.80 3.39 -23.94
CA VAL A 51 -14.89 2.51 -24.38
C VAL A 51 -15.14 1.48 -23.28
N ILE A 52 -16.12 1.74 -22.43
CA ILE A 52 -16.59 0.79 -21.43
C ILE A 52 -17.38 -0.27 -22.19
N LYS A 53 -16.74 -1.42 -22.46
CA LYS A 53 -17.42 -2.58 -23.03
C LYS A 53 -18.54 -3.02 -22.06
N PRO A 54 -19.68 -3.53 -22.57
CA PRO A 54 -20.69 -4.11 -21.71
C PRO A 54 -20.08 -5.18 -20.81
N SER A 55 -20.57 -5.23 -19.57
CA SER A 55 -20.11 -6.19 -18.56
C SER A 55 -20.14 -7.61 -19.12
N GLY A 56 -18.99 -8.29 -19.12
CA GLY A 56 -18.91 -9.70 -19.50
C GLY A 56 -19.62 -10.65 -18.53
N MET A 57 -20.34 -10.14 -17.53
CA MET A 57 -21.08 -10.97 -16.58
C MET A 57 -22.16 -11.82 -17.24
N GLU A 58 -22.82 -11.36 -18.31
CA GLU A 58 -23.82 -12.20 -19.00
C GLU A 58 -23.21 -13.37 -19.79
N LYS A 59 -21.99 -13.22 -20.32
CA LYS A 59 -21.25 -14.34 -20.94
C LYS A 59 -20.81 -15.40 -19.93
N ALA A 60 -20.85 -15.08 -18.63
CA ALA A 60 -20.64 -16.06 -17.56
C ALA A 60 -21.93 -16.81 -17.17
N THR A 61 -23.10 -16.33 -17.61
CA THR A 61 -24.42 -16.92 -17.34
C THR A 61 -24.93 -17.79 -18.49
N GLU A 62 -24.37 -17.69 -19.70
CA GLU A 62 -24.67 -18.61 -20.79
C GLU A 62 -24.05 -20.00 -20.55
N ALA A 63 -24.87 -21.05 -20.61
CA ALA A 63 -24.42 -22.43 -20.54
C ALA A 63 -23.50 -22.76 -21.73
N LYS A 64 -22.20 -22.90 -21.48
CA LYS A 64 -21.24 -23.35 -22.49
C LYS A 64 -21.65 -24.72 -23.03
N ARG A 65 -21.77 -24.83 -24.36
CA ARG A 65 -21.87 -26.10 -25.07
C ARG A 65 -20.72 -27.02 -24.65
N ALA A 66 -21.04 -28.31 -24.46
CA ALA A 66 -20.17 -29.34 -23.92
C ALA A 66 -18.90 -29.56 -24.75
N GLY A 67 -17.90 -28.70 -24.56
CA GLY A 67 -16.51 -28.96 -24.93
C GLY A 67 -15.85 -29.81 -23.85
N LYS A 68 -15.06 -30.81 -24.26
CA LYS A 68 -14.30 -31.74 -23.42
C LYS A 68 -13.84 -31.07 -22.12
N ARG A 69 -14.33 -31.59 -20.99
CA ARG A 69 -13.93 -31.19 -19.63
C ARG A 69 -12.41 -31.14 -19.55
N SER A 70 -11.83 -29.94 -19.64
CA SER A 70 -10.49 -29.75 -19.12
C SER A 70 -10.60 -30.04 -17.63
N LYS A 71 -9.80 -30.99 -17.14
CA LYS A 71 -9.68 -31.23 -15.70
C LYS A 71 -9.25 -29.89 -15.09
N ARG A 72 -10.18 -29.18 -14.45
CA ARG A 72 -9.85 -28.08 -13.53
C ARG A 72 -8.85 -28.68 -12.56
N ARG A 73 -7.57 -28.30 -12.67
CA ARG A 73 -6.57 -28.61 -11.65
C ARG A 73 -7.14 -28.06 -10.35
N GLY A 74 -7.53 -28.97 -9.44
CA GLY A 74 -7.95 -28.57 -8.11
C GLY A 74 -6.87 -27.71 -7.47
N ARG A 75 -7.27 -26.73 -6.67
CA ARG A 75 -6.33 -25.98 -5.83
C ARG A 75 -5.54 -27.00 -5.01
N GLY A 76 -4.21 -26.98 -5.16
CA GLY A 76 -3.34 -27.86 -4.37
C GLY A 76 -3.56 -27.65 -2.87
N PRO A 77 -3.11 -28.59 -2.02
CA PRO A 77 -3.27 -28.48 -0.57
C PRO A 77 -2.69 -27.14 -0.08
N VAL A 78 -3.39 -26.50 0.86
CA VAL A 78 -2.93 -25.23 1.48
C VAL A 78 -1.75 -25.54 2.38
N THR A 79 -0.53 -25.30 1.89
CA THR A 79 0.71 -25.42 2.67
C THR A 79 0.96 -24.14 3.47
N PRO A 80 0.99 -24.19 4.81
CA PRO A 80 1.39 -23.06 5.63
C PRO A 80 2.82 -22.61 5.31
N ARG A 81 3.10 -21.31 5.45
CA ARG A 81 4.45 -20.75 5.30
C ARG A 81 5.27 -20.79 6.60
N VAL A 82 4.72 -21.40 7.64
CA VAL A 82 5.28 -21.48 8.98
C VAL A 82 5.21 -22.92 9.48
N THR A 83 6.02 -23.25 10.49
CA THR A 83 5.98 -24.55 11.15
C THR A 83 4.60 -24.82 11.73
N VAL A 84 4.07 -26.03 11.50
CA VAL A 84 2.75 -26.45 11.99
C VAL A 84 2.89 -27.05 13.38
N GLU A 85 2.26 -26.43 14.37
CA GLU A 85 2.04 -27.04 15.68
C GLU A 85 0.89 -28.04 15.60
N THR A 86 1.10 -29.27 16.08
CA THR A 86 0.07 -30.33 16.08
C THR A 86 -0.46 -30.53 17.50
N GLN A 87 -1.74 -30.24 17.69
CA GLN A 87 -2.45 -30.52 18.95
C GLN A 87 -3.47 -31.64 18.74
N VAL A 88 -3.44 -32.64 19.63
CA VAL A 88 -4.37 -33.77 19.59
C VAL A 88 -5.58 -33.48 20.47
N ILE A 89 -6.74 -33.31 19.84
CA ILE A 89 -8.02 -33.19 20.54
C ILE A 89 -8.53 -34.61 20.82
N ARG A 90 -8.76 -34.92 22.10
CA ARG A 90 -9.26 -36.23 22.54
C ARG A 90 -10.73 -36.15 22.90
N VAL A 91 -11.46 -37.22 22.62
CA VAL A 91 -12.86 -37.41 23.02
C VAL A 91 -12.98 -38.66 23.88
N THR A 92 -13.84 -38.63 24.88
CA THR A 92 -14.19 -39.82 25.67
C THR A 92 -15.12 -40.70 24.83
N ALA A 93 -14.56 -41.74 24.22
CA ALA A 93 -15.33 -42.66 23.38
C ALA A 93 -16.15 -43.64 24.25
N PRO A 94 -17.40 -43.96 23.87
CA PRO A 94 -18.20 -44.98 24.55
C PRO A 94 -17.49 -46.35 24.62
N ALA A 95 -17.82 -47.15 25.63
CA ALA A 95 -17.29 -48.51 25.75
C ALA A 95 -17.60 -49.33 24.49
N GLY A 96 -16.61 -50.10 24.01
CA GLY A 96 -16.71 -50.85 22.74
C GLY A 96 -16.31 -50.05 21.49
N SER A 97 -15.97 -48.77 21.61
CA SER A 97 -15.49 -47.97 20.48
C SER A 97 -14.08 -48.37 20.04
N GLN A 98 -13.82 -48.37 18.73
CA GLN A 98 -12.50 -48.60 18.15
C GLN A 98 -11.85 -47.28 17.71
N PHE A 99 -10.58 -47.09 18.06
CA PHE A 99 -9.79 -45.98 17.54
C PHE A 99 -9.44 -46.19 16.06
N LYS A 100 -9.81 -45.24 15.19
CA LYS A 100 -9.58 -45.31 13.72
C LYS A 100 -8.43 -44.42 13.23
N GLY A 101 -7.76 -43.70 14.13
CA GLY A 101 -6.75 -42.69 13.79
C GLY A 101 -7.25 -41.26 14.03
N TYR A 102 -6.50 -40.29 13.54
CA TYR A 102 -6.81 -38.87 13.67
C TYR A 102 -7.41 -38.31 12.36
N GLU A 103 -8.40 -37.46 12.49
CA GLU A 103 -8.88 -36.61 11.40
C GLU A 103 -8.22 -35.23 11.52
N SER A 104 -7.43 -34.84 10.52
CA SER A 104 -6.69 -33.58 10.55
C SER A 104 -7.59 -32.39 10.18
N TYR A 105 -7.62 -31.39 11.06
CA TYR A 105 -8.24 -30.09 10.80
C TYR A 105 -7.18 -29.00 10.97
N GLN A 106 -6.94 -28.20 9.92
CA GLN A 106 -5.91 -27.15 9.93
C GLN A 106 -6.55 -25.76 9.98
N MET A 107 -6.22 -24.99 11.02
CA MET A 107 -6.52 -23.57 11.16
C MET A 107 -5.23 -22.75 11.04
N GLN A 108 -5.28 -21.60 10.38
CA GLN A 108 -4.22 -20.58 10.46
C GLN A 108 -4.83 -19.33 11.09
N ASP A 109 -4.17 -18.79 12.11
CA ASP A 109 -4.64 -17.63 12.87
C ASP A 109 -3.59 -16.51 12.91
N LEU A 110 -4.02 -15.29 13.25
CA LEU A 110 -3.18 -14.10 13.41
C LEU A 110 -3.45 -13.46 14.78
N VAL A 111 -2.48 -13.57 15.68
CA VAL A 111 -2.56 -12.96 17.02
C VAL A 111 -1.87 -11.59 17.02
N LEU A 112 -2.64 -10.53 17.25
CA LEU A 112 -2.12 -9.19 17.53
C LEU A 112 -2.34 -8.85 18.99
N THR A 113 -1.27 -8.57 19.74
CA THR A 113 -1.37 -8.29 21.18
C THR A 113 -0.39 -7.20 21.58
N ALA A 114 -0.89 -6.17 22.26
CA ALA A 114 -0.05 -5.15 22.87
C ALA A 114 0.64 -5.72 24.13
N ARG A 115 1.96 -5.57 24.22
CA ARG A 115 2.77 -5.96 25.39
C ARG A 115 3.45 -4.74 25.99
N VAL A 116 3.29 -4.55 27.30
CA VAL A 116 3.92 -3.46 28.06
C VAL A 116 4.86 -4.04 29.11
N VAL A 117 6.12 -3.60 29.11
CA VAL A 117 7.13 -4.01 30.10
C VAL A 117 7.61 -2.76 30.84
N ARG A 118 7.51 -2.76 32.17
CA ARG A 118 8.05 -1.70 33.02
C ARG A 118 9.42 -2.11 33.55
N TYR A 119 10.48 -1.51 33.02
CA TYR A 119 11.84 -1.71 33.53
C TYR A 119 12.07 -0.87 34.79
N ARG A 120 12.29 -1.52 35.93
CA ARG A 120 12.78 -0.87 37.15
C ARG A 120 14.30 -1.00 37.17
N ARG A 121 14.97 0.07 36.73
CA ARG A 121 16.43 0.11 36.64
C ARG A 121 17.00 0.54 37.98
N GLU A 122 18.02 -0.18 38.46
CA GLU A 122 18.74 0.25 39.65
C GLU A 122 19.42 1.59 39.41
N ARG A 123 19.44 2.41 40.46
CA ARG A 123 20.10 3.71 40.47
C ARG A 123 20.85 3.86 41.78
N TRP A 124 22.15 4.08 41.68
CA TRP A 124 23.08 4.19 42.78
C TRP A 124 23.78 5.54 42.75
N VAL A 125 24.21 6.02 43.91
CA VAL A 125 25.14 7.15 44.01
C VAL A 125 26.45 6.57 44.55
N THR A 126 27.55 6.83 43.84
CA THR A 126 28.88 6.39 44.27
C THR A 126 29.34 7.20 45.48
N PRO A 127 30.31 6.71 46.28
CA PRO A 127 30.93 7.52 47.34
C PRO A 127 31.54 8.83 46.84
N ALA A 128 31.88 8.94 45.55
CA ALA A 128 32.36 10.16 44.90
C ALA A 128 31.24 11.11 44.45
N GLY A 129 29.96 10.77 44.66
CA GLY A 129 28.80 11.60 44.30
C GLY A 129 28.26 11.37 42.88
N GLU A 130 28.81 10.43 42.12
CA GLU A 130 28.36 10.13 40.75
C GLU A 130 27.12 9.24 40.75
N THR A 131 26.21 9.44 39.81
CA THR A 131 25.02 8.58 39.67
C THR A 131 25.28 7.46 38.66
N ILE A 132 25.13 6.21 39.09
CA ILE A 132 25.14 5.03 38.21
C ILE A 132 23.71 4.56 38.02
N VAL A 133 23.27 4.34 36.77
CA VAL A 133 21.97 3.76 36.46
C VAL A 133 22.17 2.52 35.61
N ALA A 134 21.59 1.39 36.01
CA ALA A 134 21.64 0.15 35.24
C ALA A 134 21.19 0.40 33.79
N PRO A 135 21.90 -0.09 32.76
CA PRO A 135 21.52 0.15 31.37
C PRO A 135 20.20 -0.56 31.02
N LEU A 136 19.55 -0.11 29.95
CA LEU A 136 18.45 -0.88 29.36
C LEU A 136 19.03 -2.08 28.59
N PRO A 137 18.28 -3.19 28.47
CA PRO A 137 18.61 -4.25 27.53
C PRO A 137 18.89 -3.73 26.12
N GLU A 138 19.76 -4.44 25.40
CA GLU A 138 20.12 -4.10 24.02
C GLU A 138 18.88 -4.04 23.11
N GLY A 139 18.91 -3.12 22.13
CA GLY A 139 17.83 -2.94 21.16
C GLY A 139 16.65 -2.09 21.66
N ILE A 140 16.60 -1.70 22.94
CA ILE A 140 15.57 -0.80 23.45
C ILE A 140 15.98 0.66 23.22
N ARG A 141 15.24 1.35 22.34
CA ARG A 141 15.40 2.80 22.10
C ARG A 141 14.06 3.49 22.29
N GLY A 142 14.02 4.46 23.20
CA GLY A 142 12.78 5.19 23.52
C GLY A 142 11.74 4.32 24.23
N HIS A 143 10.46 4.61 23.99
CA HIS A 143 9.33 3.97 24.69
C HIS A 143 8.65 2.83 23.91
N PHE A 144 9.07 2.58 22.67
CA PHE A 144 8.46 1.60 21.78
C PHE A 144 9.50 0.57 21.35
N GLY A 145 9.16 -0.72 21.56
CA GLY A 145 10.07 -1.83 21.27
C GLY A 145 10.30 -2.07 19.77
N PRO A 146 11.32 -2.87 19.42
CA PRO A 146 11.72 -3.12 18.04
C PRO A 146 10.62 -3.74 17.18
N GLU A 147 9.83 -4.68 17.73
CA GLU A 147 8.74 -5.34 17.00
C GLU A 147 7.64 -4.37 16.56
N LEU A 148 7.26 -3.43 17.44
CA LEU A 148 6.28 -2.41 17.10
C LEU A 148 6.81 -1.47 16.01
N ARG A 149 8.09 -1.08 16.09
CA ARG A 149 8.72 -0.25 15.07
C ARG A 149 8.72 -0.96 13.71
N ARG A 150 9.08 -2.24 13.68
CA ARG A 150 9.05 -3.07 12.46
C ARG A 150 7.64 -3.15 11.87
N TYR A 151 6.64 -3.38 12.71
CA TYR A 151 5.23 -3.42 12.29
C TYR A 151 4.78 -2.09 11.66
N VAL A 152 5.10 -0.95 12.31
CA VAL A 152 4.76 0.38 11.80
C VAL A 152 5.40 0.66 10.43
N LEU A 153 6.68 0.34 10.28
CA LEU A 153 7.41 0.53 9.02
C LEU A 153 6.81 -0.34 7.90
N MET A 154 6.55 -1.62 8.18
CA MET A 154 5.94 -2.55 7.23
C MET A 154 4.56 -2.06 6.78
N GLN A 155 3.68 -1.71 7.73
CA GLN A 155 2.34 -1.27 7.39
C GLN A 155 2.32 0.04 6.61
N TYR A 156 3.22 0.97 6.93
CA TYR A 156 3.28 2.26 6.23
C TYR A 156 3.85 2.12 4.82
N HIS A 157 5.02 1.50 4.67
CA HIS A 157 5.73 1.43 3.39
C HIS A 157 5.20 0.34 2.47
N GLN A 158 5.00 -0.88 2.99
CA GLN A 158 4.51 -2.01 2.19
C GLN A 158 2.97 -2.04 2.17
N GLY A 159 2.33 -1.84 3.33
CA GLY A 159 0.88 -1.89 3.45
C GLY A 159 0.15 -0.63 2.97
N GLN A 160 0.89 0.47 2.68
CA GLN A 160 0.34 1.77 2.30
C GLN A 160 -0.71 2.31 3.29
N VAL A 161 -0.61 1.92 4.56
CA VAL A 161 -1.55 2.34 5.61
C VAL A 161 -1.22 3.77 6.04
N THR A 162 -2.21 4.67 6.02
CA THR A 162 -2.01 6.05 6.44
C THR A 162 -1.68 6.16 7.93
N VAL A 163 -0.99 7.24 8.32
CA VAL A 163 -0.58 7.47 9.72
C VAL A 163 -1.79 7.48 10.65
N GLU A 164 -2.89 8.12 10.24
CA GLU A 164 -4.13 8.18 11.02
C GLU A 164 -4.72 6.79 11.25
N ARG A 165 -4.72 5.94 10.21
CA ARG A 165 -5.20 4.56 10.30
C ARG A 165 -4.29 3.71 11.17
N LEU A 166 -2.98 3.92 11.09
CA LEU A 166 -2.01 3.24 11.95
C LEU A 166 -2.22 3.58 13.42
N VAL A 167 -2.38 4.85 13.76
CA VAL A 167 -2.67 5.28 15.13
C VAL A 167 -3.94 4.61 15.64
N ALA A 168 -5.04 4.67 14.86
CA ALA A 168 -6.30 4.07 15.25
C ALA A 168 -6.19 2.54 15.45
N GLN A 169 -5.51 1.85 14.53
CA GLN A 169 -5.29 0.40 14.62
C GLN A 169 -4.48 0.03 15.86
N LEU A 170 -3.37 0.72 16.10
CA LEU A 170 -2.49 0.45 17.25
C LEU A 170 -3.20 0.69 18.58
N GLN A 171 -3.98 1.77 18.67
CA GLN A 171 -4.81 2.06 19.85
C GLN A 171 -5.89 1.00 20.07
N ALA A 172 -6.54 0.52 19.00
CA ALA A 172 -7.53 -0.57 19.08
C ALA A 172 -6.92 -1.88 19.57
N VAL A 173 -5.64 -2.16 19.25
CA VAL A 173 -4.88 -3.32 19.75
C VAL A 173 -4.40 -3.11 21.21
N GLY A 174 -4.52 -1.90 21.75
CA GLY A 174 -4.16 -1.57 23.14
C GLY A 174 -2.82 -0.85 23.30
N VAL A 175 -2.19 -0.39 22.21
CA VAL A 175 -0.95 0.40 22.26
C VAL A 175 -1.27 1.88 22.47
N SER A 176 -0.85 2.44 23.61
CA SER A 176 -0.95 3.87 23.87
C SER A 176 0.10 4.65 23.06
N ILE A 177 -0.29 5.13 21.89
CA ILE A 177 0.58 5.89 20.97
C ILE A 177 -0.16 7.09 20.36
N SER A 178 0.58 8.16 20.07
CA SER A 178 0.08 9.36 19.40
C SER A 178 0.56 9.45 17.95
N LYS A 179 -0.12 10.27 17.13
CA LYS A 179 0.31 10.56 15.75
C LYS A 179 1.76 11.04 15.67
N ARG A 180 2.19 11.92 16.59
CA ARG A 180 3.58 12.42 16.64
C ARG A 180 4.58 11.28 16.89
N GLN A 181 4.24 10.32 17.74
CA GLN A 181 5.11 9.18 18.02
C GLN A 181 5.18 8.22 16.81
N VAL A 182 4.08 7.94 16.13
CA VAL A 182 4.10 7.17 14.87
C VAL A 182 4.96 7.87 13.83
N MET A 183 4.81 9.19 13.66
CA MET A 183 5.67 9.96 12.75
C MET A 183 7.15 9.84 13.11
N ARG A 184 7.51 9.92 14.41
CA ARG A 184 8.90 9.71 14.84
C ARG A 184 9.42 8.32 14.48
N LEU A 185 8.64 7.27 14.71
CA LEU A 185 9.03 5.90 14.32
C LEU A 185 9.29 5.77 12.81
N LEU A 186 8.59 6.56 11.99
CA LEU A 186 8.72 6.56 10.53
C LEU A 186 9.83 7.45 9.98
N ILE A 187 10.34 8.44 10.72
CA ILE A 187 11.29 9.44 10.18
C ILE A 187 12.61 9.52 10.95
N GLU A 188 12.65 9.06 12.20
CA GLU A 188 13.82 9.22 13.06
C GLU A 188 14.78 8.03 12.93
N GLY A 189 16.08 8.31 12.93
CA GLY A 189 17.14 7.30 12.88
C GLY A 189 17.11 6.47 11.61
N GLN A 190 16.94 7.12 10.46
CA GLN A 190 16.91 6.50 9.14
C GLN A 190 18.32 6.33 8.53
N ASP A 191 19.37 6.81 9.19
CA ASP A 191 20.74 6.78 8.66
C ASP A 191 21.22 5.36 8.33
N ALA A 192 20.84 4.38 9.14
CA ALA A 192 21.15 2.98 8.89
C ALA A 192 20.47 2.48 7.60
N PHE A 193 19.20 2.79 7.39
CA PHE A 193 18.48 2.43 6.16
C PHE A 193 19.01 3.18 4.94
N LEU A 194 19.39 4.45 5.09
CA LEU A 194 20.02 5.21 4.01
C LEU A 194 21.39 4.63 3.64
N THR A 195 22.14 4.15 4.63
CA THR A 195 23.43 3.46 4.41
C THR A 195 23.21 2.14 3.70
N GLU A 196 22.32 1.29 4.21
CA GLU A 196 21.93 0.01 3.60
C GLU A 196 21.42 0.22 2.17
N THR A 197 20.58 1.21 1.92
CA THR A 197 20.07 1.55 0.58
C THR A 197 21.21 1.90 -0.39
N ARG A 198 22.25 2.60 0.07
CA ARG A 198 23.44 2.87 -0.76
C ARG A 198 24.27 1.62 -1.00
N GLU A 199 24.44 0.79 0.02
CA GLU A 199 25.18 -0.48 -0.09
C GLU A 199 24.49 -1.46 -1.06
N VAL A 200 23.15 -1.53 -1.03
CA VAL A 200 22.34 -2.30 -1.99
C VAL A 200 22.58 -1.82 -3.42
N LEU A 201 22.60 -0.49 -3.66
CA LEU A 201 22.89 0.02 -4.99
C LEU A 201 24.31 -0.33 -5.44
N ARG A 202 25.31 -0.17 -4.57
CA ARG A 202 26.71 -0.51 -4.89
C ARG A 202 26.87 -1.99 -5.22
N ALA A 203 26.43 -2.87 -4.33
CA ALA A 203 26.50 -4.31 -4.54
C ALA A 203 25.72 -4.74 -5.79
N GLY A 204 24.54 -4.14 -6.01
CA GLY A 204 23.73 -4.36 -7.20
C GLY A 204 24.46 -3.97 -8.48
N LEU A 205 25.07 -2.78 -8.53
CA LEU A 205 25.82 -2.31 -9.70
C LEU A 205 27.11 -3.09 -9.94
N GLU A 206 27.79 -3.55 -8.88
CA GLU A 206 29.01 -4.35 -8.98
C GLU A 206 28.75 -5.76 -9.52
N THR A 207 27.60 -6.35 -9.19
CA THR A 207 27.30 -7.76 -9.49
C THR A 207 26.34 -7.96 -10.66
N ALA A 208 25.55 -6.95 -11.00
CA ALA A 208 24.54 -7.06 -12.04
C ALA A 208 25.17 -7.11 -13.45
N SER A 209 24.78 -8.13 -14.21
CA SER A 209 25.13 -8.23 -15.65
C SER A 209 24.37 -7.23 -16.51
N TRP A 210 23.23 -6.73 -16.02
CA TRP A 210 22.39 -5.71 -16.65
C TRP A 210 21.59 -4.97 -15.58
N ILE A 211 21.23 -3.73 -15.89
CA ILE A 211 20.33 -2.93 -15.08
C ILE A 211 19.25 -2.31 -15.96
N THR A 212 18.10 -2.05 -15.36
CA THR A 212 17.04 -1.21 -15.90
C THR A 212 16.94 0.06 -15.08
N VAL A 213 16.48 1.11 -15.76
CA VAL A 213 16.31 2.43 -15.16
C VAL A 213 14.98 3.00 -15.63
N ASP A 214 14.16 3.44 -14.69
CA ASP A 214 12.92 4.14 -14.96
C ASP A 214 12.81 5.42 -14.12
N ASP A 215 12.16 6.44 -14.66
CA ASP A 215 11.87 7.68 -13.94
C ASP A 215 10.37 7.87 -13.81
N THR A 216 9.89 7.97 -12.58
CA THR A 216 8.52 8.32 -12.27
C THR A 216 8.45 9.71 -11.62
N GLY A 217 7.46 10.50 -12.02
CA GLY A 217 7.22 11.81 -11.41
C GLY A 217 6.86 11.67 -9.92
N ALA A 218 7.49 12.48 -9.09
CA ALA A 218 7.28 12.51 -7.64
C ALA A 218 6.89 13.93 -7.17
N ARG A 219 6.36 14.03 -5.96
CA ARG A 219 6.15 15.29 -5.26
C ARG A 219 6.89 15.25 -3.94
N HIS A 220 7.79 16.21 -3.73
CA HIS A 220 8.52 16.34 -2.48
C HIS A 220 8.35 17.75 -1.92
N ARG A 221 7.82 17.88 -0.70
CA ARG A 221 7.56 19.18 -0.04
C ARG A 221 6.82 20.20 -0.92
N GLY A 222 5.85 19.73 -1.70
CA GLY A 222 5.06 20.58 -2.60
C GLY A 222 5.73 20.89 -3.95
N ALA A 223 7.02 20.61 -4.13
CA ALA A 223 7.71 20.75 -5.40
C ALA A 223 7.59 19.47 -6.26
N ASN A 224 7.62 19.64 -7.58
CA ASN A 224 7.84 18.51 -8.49
C ASN A 224 9.23 17.94 -8.25
N ALA A 225 9.32 16.63 -8.22
CA ALA A 225 10.53 15.86 -8.06
C ALA A 225 10.49 14.68 -9.04
N VAL A 226 11.60 13.96 -9.14
CA VAL A 226 11.72 12.77 -9.99
C VAL A 226 12.24 11.63 -9.13
N CYS A 227 11.54 10.51 -9.13
CA CYS A 227 11.99 9.28 -8.50
C CYS A 227 12.57 8.37 -9.59
N THR A 228 13.88 8.13 -9.53
CA THR A 228 14.59 7.20 -10.39
C THR A 228 14.63 5.84 -9.71
N GLN A 229 14.16 4.81 -10.42
CA GLN A 229 14.35 3.41 -10.06
C GLN A 229 15.55 2.86 -10.83
N ILE A 230 16.43 2.13 -10.16
CA ILE A 230 17.55 1.40 -10.75
C ILE A 230 17.50 -0.03 -10.21
N GLY A 231 17.63 -1.04 -11.07
CA GLY A 231 17.63 -2.43 -10.60
C GLY A 231 17.47 -3.46 -11.70
N ASN A 232 17.38 -4.72 -11.28
CA ASN A 232 17.17 -5.89 -12.12
C ASN A 232 16.35 -6.94 -11.34
N ASP A 233 16.45 -8.22 -11.70
CA ASP A 233 15.76 -9.31 -10.99
C ASP A 233 16.26 -9.53 -9.56
N ASP A 234 17.48 -9.09 -9.23
CA ASP A 234 18.16 -9.36 -7.96
C ASP A 234 18.04 -8.19 -6.97
N PHE A 235 17.90 -6.95 -7.45
CA PHE A 235 17.77 -5.78 -6.58
C PHE A 235 16.91 -4.66 -7.18
N ALA A 236 16.38 -3.82 -6.30
CA ALA A 236 15.70 -2.59 -6.68
C ALA A 236 16.11 -1.45 -5.75
N TRP A 237 16.53 -0.34 -6.34
CA TRP A 237 16.93 0.88 -5.65
C TRP A 237 16.09 2.06 -6.16
N PHE A 238 15.79 3.01 -5.26
CA PHE A 238 15.01 4.20 -5.58
C PHE A 238 15.68 5.46 -5.02
N GLY A 239 15.76 6.50 -5.85
CA GLY A 239 16.29 7.81 -5.47
C GLY A 239 15.38 8.93 -5.93
N THR A 240 15.03 9.85 -5.03
CA THR A 240 14.23 11.04 -5.38
C THR A 240 15.11 12.29 -5.42
N THR A 241 15.12 12.98 -6.56
CA THR A 241 15.87 14.23 -6.77
C THR A 241 14.99 15.33 -7.36
N GLY A 242 15.53 16.55 -7.47
CA GLY A 242 14.75 17.73 -7.85
C GLY A 242 14.48 17.88 -9.36
N SER A 243 15.22 17.20 -10.24
CA SER A 243 15.07 17.35 -11.68
C SER A 243 15.57 16.14 -12.46
N LYS A 244 14.98 15.90 -13.64
CA LYS A 244 15.43 14.88 -14.59
C LYS A 244 16.51 15.47 -15.48
N SER A 245 17.75 14.99 -15.35
CA SER A 245 18.86 15.36 -16.23
C SER A 245 19.84 14.20 -16.37
N ARG A 246 20.68 14.22 -17.41
CA ARG A 246 21.75 13.23 -17.59
C ARG A 246 22.74 13.27 -16.43
N MET A 247 23.07 14.47 -15.93
CA MET A 247 23.97 14.62 -14.78
C MET A 247 23.38 13.97 -13.54
N ASN A 248 22.10 14.22 -13.26
CA ASN A 248 21.39 13.60 -12.14
C ASN A 248 21.43 12.06 -12.25
N PHE A 249 21.18 11.52 -13.44
CA PHE A 249 21.27 10.07 -13.65
C PHE A 249 22.68 9.52 -13.34
N LEU A 250 23.73 10.18 -13.83
CA LEU A 250 25.11 9.77 -13.58
C LEU A 250 25.48 9.89 -12.10
N GLU A 251 25.08 10.96 -11.42
CA GLU A 251 25.29 11.13 -9.97
C GLU A 251 24.65 10.00 -9.15
N LEU A 252 23.43 9.60 -9.51
CA LEU A 252 22.76 8.46 -8.87
C LEU A 252 23.48 7.13 -9.18
N LEU A 253 23.90 6.93 -10.43
CA LEU A 253 24.62 5.73 -10.86
C LEU A 253 25.99 5.59 -10.18
N CYS A 254 26.65 6.70 -9.85
CA CYS A 254 27.90 6.69 -9.10
C CYS A 254 27.72 6.18 -7.66
N ALA A 255 26.51 5.98 -7.15
CA ALA A 255 26.26 5.38 -5.83
C ALA A 255 27.10 5.99 -4.68
N GLY A 256 27.34 7.31 -4.73
CA GLY A 256 28.14 8.05 -3.76
C GLY A 256 29.65 8.10 -4.01
N HIS A 257 30.14 7.58 -5.14
CA HIS A 257 31.46 7.86 -5.66
C HIS A 257 31.51 9.28 -6.25
N THR A 258 32.65 9.96 -6.09
CA THR A 258 32.86 11.35 -6.55
C THR A 258 33.47 11.42 -7.94
N ASP A 259 33.86 10.27 -8.49
CA ASP A 259 34.58 10.09 -9.74
C ASP A 259 33.80 9.19 -10.69
N TYR A 260 33.91 9.45 -11.99
CA TYR A 260 33.43 8.59 -13.05
C TYR A 260 34.30 8.76 -14.30
N VAL A 261 34.46 7.68 -15.06
CA VAL A 261 35.16 7.70 -16.36
C VAL A 261 34.12 7.42 -17.44
N ILE A 262 34.03 8.30 -18.45
CA ILE A 262 33.25 8.05 -19.65
C ILE A 262 34.19 7.38 -20.66
N ASN A 263 33.89 6.15 -21.04
CA ASN A 263 34.55 5.48 -22.16
C ASN A 263 33.97 5.95 -23.50
#